data_AF-A0A7S1BL41-F1
#
_entry.id   AF-A0A7S1BL41-F1
#
_cell.length_a   1.000
_cell.length_b   1.000
_cell.length_c   1.000
_cell.angle_alpha   90.00
_cell.angle_beta   90.00
_cell.angle_gamma   90.00
#
_symmetry.space_group_name_H-M   'P 1'
#
loop_
_entity.id
_entity.type
_entity.pdbx_description
1 polymer ?
#
loop_
_entity_poly.entity_id
_entity_poly.type
_entity_poly.pdbx_seq_one_letter_code
_entity_poly.pdbx_strand_id
1 'polypeptide(L)'
;RPPPQNPLPPPPERVVEILENRPPADRLTNLIDKGISAFLSIPETNVAAFVKATEDATAGLSPESCDLVPLPSGAAARFANLPGVADVDGAKLKAAQERAAPALKAFPGAEGRICLPSEAGLEKLFVAQTDISLSTSRFAFGEFGAAAELAGKSIPLTDLSRLLPQIQKTQRGVDMKARSRFESAGKNLDKAIKRDVQFARLRGKI
;
A
#
# COMPACT_ATOMS: atom_id res chain seq x y z
N ARG A 1 13.71 -33.73 -16.27
CA ARG A 1 12.60 -33.04 -15.56
C ARG A 1 13.22 -31.85 -14.85
N PRO A 2 12.88 -30.59 -15.19
CA PRO A 2 13.35 -29.47 -14.38
C PRO A 2 12.77 -29.62 -12.95
N PRO A 3 13.50 -29.19 -11.91
CA PRO A 3 12.96 -29.21 -10.56
C PRO A 3 11.67 -28.37 -10.53
N PRO A 4 10.69 -28.73 -9.66
CA PRO A 4 9.52 -27.89 -9.46
C PRO A 4 10.02 -26.49 -9.09
N GLN A 5 9.74 -25.52 -9.95
CA GLN A 5 10.03 -24.12 -9.63
C GLN A 5 9.15 -23.78 -8.43
N ASN A 6 9.75 -23.70 -7.25
CA ASN A 6 9.05 -23.18 -6.08
C ASN A 6 8.45 -21.83 -6.48
N PRO A 7 7.12 -21.65 -6.38
CA PRO A 7 6.52 -20.37 -6.69
C PRO A 7 7.20 -19.31 -5.81
N LEU A 8 7.73 -18.27 -6.46
CA LEU A 8 8.32 -17.14 -5.76
C LEU A 8 7.26 -16.52 -4.83
N PRO A 9 7.62 -16.10 -3.61
CA PRO A 9 6.68 -15.52 -2.66
C PRO A 9 5.98 -14.29 -3.28
N PRO A 10 4.69 -14.04 -2.94
CA PRO A 10 3.97 -12.89 -3.47
C PRO A 10 4.62 -11.55 -3.05
N PRO A 11 4.30 -10.43 -3.74
CA PRO A 11 4.99 -9.16 -3.52
C PRO A 11 5.00 -8.67 -2.06
N PRO A 12 3.90 -8.76 -1.28
CA PRO A 12 3.91 -8.38 0.14
C PRO A 12 4.92 -9.18 0.97
N GLU A 13 5.01 -10.49 0.76
CA GLU A 13 5.91 -11.39 1.48
C GLU A 13 7.37 -11.06 1.19
N ARG A 14 7.69 -10.71 -0.07
CA ARG A 14 9.05 -10.31 -0.46
C ARG A 14 9.42 -8.94 0.09
N VAL A 15 8.48 -7.99 0.15
CA VAL A 15 8.71 -6.69 0.79
C VAL A 15 9.03 -6.87 2.26
N VAL A 16 8.25 -7.68 2.98
CA VAL A 16 8.50 -7.95 4.41
C VAL A 16 9.83 -8.66 4.62
N GLU A 17 10.19 -9.62 3.76
CA GLU A 17 11.50 -10.27 3.82
C GLU A 17 12.67 -9.27 3.65
N ILE A 18 12.52 -8.27 2.78
CA ILE A 18 13.52 -7.22 2.61
C ILE A 18 13.59 -6.35 3.88
N LEU A 19 12.45 -5.95 4.44
CA LEU A 19 12.40 -5.13 5.65
C LEU A 19 12.94 -5.86 6.88
N GLU A 20 12.80 -7.17 6.93
CA GLU A 20 13.32 -8.03 8.00
C GLU A 20 14.86 -8.12 7.99
N ASN A 21 15.47 -8.12 6.79
CA ASN A 21 16.88 -8.50 6.64
C ASN A 21 17.82 -7.34 6.27
N ARG A 22 17.29 -6.19 5.84
CA ARG A 22 18.10 -5.13 5.20
C ARG A 22 18.21 -3.85 6.02
N PRO A 23 17.12 -3.12 6.33
CA PRO A 23 17.25 -1.91 7.11
C PRO A 23 17.64 -2.24 8.56
N PRO A 24 18.57 -1.48 9.17
CA PRO A 24 18.76 -1.45 10.61
C PRO A 24 17.43 -1.17 11.34
N ALA A 25 17.28 -1.74 12.54
CA ALA A 25 16.05 -1.63 13.33
C ALA A 25 15.64 -0.17 13.57
N ASP A 26 16.56 0.72 13.94
CA ASP A 26 16.33 2.15 14.15
C ASP A 26 15.79 2.87 12.89
N ARG A 27 16.33 2.50 11.72
CA ARG A 27 15.85 3.07 10.44
C ARG A 27 14.47 2.55 10.08
N LEU A 28 14.19 1.29 10.41
CA LEU A 28 12.87 0.70 10.22
C LEU A 28 11.83 1.32 11.17
N THR A 29 12.18 1.49 12.45
CA THR A 29 11.34 2.20 13.44
C THR A 29 11.01 3.61 12.97
N ASN A 30 12.03 4.38 12.55
CA ASN A 30 11.82 5.72 12.03
C ASN A 30 10.97 5.73 10.76
N LEU A 31 11.19 4.79 9.83
CA LEU A 31 10.35 4.65 8.64
C LEU A 31 8.87 4.43 8.99
N ILE A 32 8.59 3.53 9.93
CA ILE A 32 7.24 3.18 10.34
C ILE A 32 6.59 4.34 11.10
N ASP A 33 7.30 4.99 12.03
CA ASP A 33 6.80 6.15 12.77
C ASP A 33 6.43 7.31 11.84
N LYS A 34 7.28 7.61 10.85
CA LYS A 34 6.98 8.64 9.84
C LYS A 34 5.83 8.23 8.92
N GLY A 35 5.72 6.95 8.57
CA GLY A 35 4.60 6.42 7.79
C GLY A 35 3.26 6.58 8.52
N ILE A 36 3.22 6.25 9.81
CA ILE A 36 2.06 6.46 10.67
C ILE A 36 1.75 7.96 10.80
N SER A 37 2.76 8.79 11.03
CA SER A 37 2.59 10.24 11.13
C SER A 37 2.04 10.84 9.83
N ALA A 38 2.48 10.36 8.67
CA ALA A 38 1.90 10.72 7.38
C ALA A 38 0.44 10.31 7.30
N PHE A 39 0.10 9.06 7.63
CA PHE A 39 -1.28 8.59 7.62
C PHE A 39 -2.21 9.38 8.57
N LEU A 40 -1.75 9.65 9.79
CA LEU A 40 -2.49 10.45 10.78
C LEU A 40 -2.61 11.92 10.39
N SER A 41 -1.79 12.41 9.45
CA SER A 41 -1.86 13.79 8.97
C SER A 41 -2.96 14.04 7.92
N ILE A 42 -3.59 12.98 7.42
CA ILE A 42 -4.69 13.08 6.44
C ILE A 42 -5.90 13.72 7.14
N PRO A 43 -6.55 14.75 6.58
CA PRO A 43 -7.75 15.35 7.17
C PRO A 43 -8.90 14.36 7.34
N GLU A 44 -9.65 14.46 8.44
CA GLU A 44 -10.81 13.58 8.73
C GLU A 44 -11.83 13.53 7.59
N THR A 45 -12.07 14.67 6.94
CA THR A 45 -13.00 14.77 5.80
C THR A 45 -12.60 13.86 4.65
N ASN A 46 -11.30 13.71 4.41
CA ASN A 46 -10.76 12.86 3.34
C ASN A 46 -10.75 11.39 3.74
N VAL A 47 -10.53 11.10 5.02
CA VAL A 47 -10.69 9.73 5.56
C VAL A 47 -12.13 9.28 5.46
N ALA A 48 -13.09 10.11 5.88
CA ALA A 48 -14.52 9.81 5.76
C ALA A 48 -14.96 9.61 4.31
N ALA A 49 -14.47 10.44 3.38
CA ALA A 49 -14.72 10.26 1.96
C ALA A 49 -14.17 8.93 1.42
N PHE A 50 -12.97 8.53 1.85
CA PHE A 50 -12.37 7.24 1.49
C PHE A 50 -13.15 6.05 2.06
N VAL A 51 -13.59 6.13 3.32
CA VAL A 51 -14.44 5.10 3.95
C VAL A 51 -15.73 4.93 3.15
N LYS A 52 -16.42 6.02 2.84
CA LYS A 52 -17.64 5.99 2.03
C LYS A 52 -17.41 5.39 0.64
N ALA A 53 -16.33 5.80 -0.04
CA ALA A 53 -16.00 5.24 -1.35
C ALA A 53 -15.70 3.73 -1.27
N THR A 54 -15.16 3.26 -0.13
CA THR A 54 -14.93 1.84 0.13
C THR A 54 -16.24 1.09 0.32
N GLU A 55 -17.15 1.62 1.14
CA GLU A 55 -18.49 1.06 1.34
C GLU A 55 -19.28 1.01 0.02
N ASP A 56 -19.23 2.08 -0.79
CA ASP A 56 -19.89 2.14 -2.09
C ASP A 56 -19.30 1.15 -3.11
N ALA A 57 -17.99 0.84 -2.99
CA ALA A 57 -17.32 -0.10 -3.88
C ALA A 57 -17.58 -1.57 -3.50
N THR A 58 -17.85 -1.84 -2.22
CA THR A 58 -18.12 -3.19 -1.70
C THR A 58 -19.61 -3.46 -1.45
N ALA A 59 -20.47 -2.49 -1.71
CA ALA A 59 -21.92 -2.60 -1.51
C ALA A 59 -22.51 -3.82 -2.23
N GLY A 60 -23.24 -4.64 -1.47
CA GLY A 60 -23.92 -5.83 -1.98
C GLY A 60 -23.01 -7.03 -2.23
N LEU A 61 -21.71 -6.95 -1.94
CA LEU A 61 -20.83 -8.11 -1.97
C LEU A 61 -21.06 -9.02 -0.76
N SER A 62 -21.00 -10.31 -1.00
CA SER A 62 -20.95 -11.33 0.05
C SER A 62 -19.99 -12.44 -0.35
N PRO A 63 -19.41 -13.21 0.59
CA PRO A 63 -18.49 -14.30 0.25
C PRO A 63 -19.07 -15.35 -0.72
N GLU A 64 -20.40 -15.45 -0.82
CA GLU A 64 -21.11 -16.36 -1.72
C GLU A 64 -21.32 -15.78 -3.13
N SER A 65 -21.21 -14.46 -3.30
CA SER A 65 -21.54 -13.73 -4.53
C SER A 65 -20.36 -13.02 -5.18
N CYS A 66 -19.18 -13.05 -4.55
CA CYS A 66 -17.98 -12.35 -4.98
C CYS A 66 -16.82 -13.31 -5.27
N ASP A 67 -15.85 -12.87 -6.08
CA ASP A 67 -14.57 -13.53 -6.18
C ASP A 67 -13.74 -13.27 -4.93
N LEU A 68 -13.32 -14.33 -4.23
CA LEU A 68 -12.50 -14.20 -3.03
C LEU A 68 -11.01 -14.15 -3.37
N VAL A 69 -10.32 -13.12 -2.89
CA VAL A 69 -8.87 -12.98 -3.01
C VAL A 69 -8.18 -13.19 -1.66
N PRO A 70 -7.07 -13.94 -1.59
CA PRO A 70 -6.36 -14.18 -0.34
C PRO A 70 -5.73 -12.89 0.18
N LEU A 71 -5.87 -12.65 1.49
CA LEU A 71 -5.10 -11.63 2.18
C LEU A 71 -3.66 -12.13 2.39
N PRO A 72 -2.64 -11.25 2.30
CA PRO A 72 -1.26 -11.60 2.61
C PRO A 72 -1.04 -11.68 4.14
N SER A 73 -1.81 -12.52 4.84
CA SER A 73 -1.83 -12.62 6.30
C SER A 73 -0.48 -13.04 6.88
N GLY A 74 0.26 -13.90 6.18
CA GLY A 74 1.63 -14.27 6.53
C GLY A 74 2.61 -13.09 6.47
N ALA A 75 2.50 -12.23 5.45
CA ALA A 75 3.29 -11.00 5.38
C ALA A 75 2.91 -10.03 6.50
N ALA A 76 1.60 -9.85 6.76
CA ALA A 76 1.13 -8.97 7.82
C ALA A 76 1.62 -9.41 9.22
N ALA A 77 1.55 -10.71 9.53
CA ALA A 77 2.04 -11.25 10.78
C ALA A 77 3.56 -11.08 10.93
N ARG A 78 4.33 -11.35 9.86
CA ARG A 78 5.79 -11.12 9.87
C ARG A 78 6.13 -9.65 10.02
N PHE A 79 5.40 -8.76 9.33
CA PHE A 79 5.59 -7.32 9.43
C PHE A 79 5.37 -6.85 10.87
N ALA A 80 4.29 -7.27 11.52
CA ALA A 80 3.98 -6.89 12.90
C ALA A 80 5.05 -7.34 13.92
N ASN A 81 5.80 -8.39 13.59
CA ASN A 81 6.87 -8.93 14.44
C ASN A 81 8.27 -8.41 14.04
N LEU A 82 8.39 -7.46 13.12
CA LEU A 82 9.68 -6.87 12.79
C LEU A 82 10.26 -6.14 14.01
N PRO A 83 11.58 -6.25 14.29
CA PRO A 83 12.19 -5.61 15.45
C PRO A 83 11.89 -4.11 15.56
N GLY A 84 11.89 -3.40 14.42
CA GLY A 84 11.60 -1.97 14.39
C GLY A 84 10.14 -1.58 14.63
N VAL A 85 9.19 -2.53 14.67
CA VAL A 85 7.78 -2.24 14.99
C VAL A 85 7.57 -2.10 16.49
N ALA A 86 8.29 -2.88 17.30
CA ALA A 86 8.12 -2.88 18.75
C ALA A 86 8.50 -1.54 19.40
N ASP A 87 9.42 -0.80 18.77
CA ASP A 87 9.91 0.49 19.26
C ASP A 87 9.09 1.70 18.74
N VAL A 88 8.06 1.46 17.93
CA VAL A 88 7.15 2.51 17.47
C VAL A 88 6.18 2.88 18.61
N ASP A 89 5.85 4.17 18.73
CA ASP A 89 4.87 4.65 19.70
C ASP A 89 3.53 3.90 19.56
N GLY A 90 3.20 3.12 20.59
CA GLY A 90 2.00 2.30 20.64
C GLY A 90 0.71 3.11 20.58
N ALA A 91 0.69 4.34 21.07
CA ALA A 91 -0.48 5.22 20.98
C ALA A 91 -0.72 5.67 19.54
N LYS A 92 0.34 5.99 18.79
CA LYS A 92 0.25 6.32 17.35
C LYS A 92 -0.20 5.12 16.53
N LEU A 93 0.35 3.93 16.80
CA LEU A 93 -0.06 2.68 16.15
C LEU A 93 -1.55 2.41 16.37
N LYS A 94 -2.03 2.53 17.62
CA LYS A 94 -3.43 2.36 17.96
C LYS A 94 -4.32 3.38 17.24
N ALA A 95 -3.94 4.66 17.23
CA ALA A 95 -4.67 5.71 16.52
C ALA A 95 -4.76 5.43 15.01
N ALA A 96 -3.68 4.93 14.40
CA ALA A 96 -3.69 4.56 12.99
C ALA A 96 -4.60 3.36 12.72
N GLN A 97 -4.57 2.33 13.58
CA GLN A 97 -5.46 1.18 13.47
C GLN A 97 -6.94 1.59 13.59
N GLU A 98 -7.28 2.41 14.59
CA GLU A 98 -8.65 2.90 14.78
C GLU A 98 -9.12 3.75 13.60
N ARG A 99 -8.25 4.62 13.06
CA ARG A 99 -8.52 5.45 11.88
C ARG A 99 -8.76 4.61 10.61
N ALA A 100 -8.03 3.52 10.44
CA ALA A 100 -8.15 2.64 9.26
C ALA A 100 -9.30 1.62 9.37
N ALA A 101 -9.72 1.27 10.59
CA ALA A 101 -10.68 0.19 10.85
C ALA A 101 -12.01 0.30 10.07
N PRO A 102 -12.65 1.47 9.91
CA PRO A 102 -13.90 1.56 9.16
C PRO A 102 -13.77 1.13 7.70
N ALA A 103 -12.70 1.56 7.00
CA ALA A 103 -12.45 1.16 5.62
C ALA A 103 -12.13 -0.35 5.50
N LEU A 104 -11.37 -0.90 6.45
CA LEU A 104 -11.05 -2.34 6.45
C LEU A 104 -12.30 -3.21 6.67
N LYS A 105 -13.22 -2.77 7.54
CA LYS A 105 -14.48 -3.46 7.84
C LYS A 105 -15.45 -3.48 6.65
N ALA A 106 -15.31 -2.54 5.71
CA ALA A 106 -16.17 -2.47 4.54
C ALA A 106 -15.92 -3.63 3.55
N PHE A 107 -14.80 -4.35 3.63
CA PHE A 107 -14.53 -5.51 2.78
C PHE A 107 -15.10 -6.79 3.42
N PRO A 108 -16.19 -7.37 2.87
CA PRO A 108 -16.67 -8.67 3.31
C PRO A 108 -15.64 -9.75 2.97
N GLY A 109 -15.58 -10.80 3.79
CA GLY A 109 -14.59 -11.85 3.63
C GLY A 109 -14.83 -13.05 4.52
N ALA A 110 -14.11 -14.13 4.25
CA ALA A 110 -14.15 -15.38 5.00
C ALA A 110 -12.75 -16.03 4.97
N GLU A 111 -12.36 -16.67 6.09
CA GLU A 111 -11.18 -17.55 6.15
C GLU A 111 -9.86 -16.93 5.60
N GLY A 112 -9.60 -15.66 5.94
CA GLY A 112 -8.38 -14.96 5.48
C GLY A 112 -8.41 -14.53 4.02
N ARG A 113 -9.59 -14.49 3.40
CA ARG A 113 -9.85 -13.94 2.07
C ARG A 113 -10.86 -12.80 2.16
N ILE A 114 -10.79 -11.88 1.21
CA ILE A 114 -11.75 -10.78 1.06
C ILE A 114 -12.41 -10.84 -0.30
N CYS A 115 -13.63 -10.31 -0.39
CA CYS A 115 -14.29 -10.10 -1.66
C CYS A 115 -13.52 -9.09 -2.51
N LEU A 116 -13.24 -9.48 -3.74
CA LEU A 116 -12.78 -8.59 -4.78
C LEU A 116 -13.99 -7.81 -5.33
N PRO A 117 -13.97 -6.47 -5.28
CA PRO A 117 -14.99 -5.66 -5.93
C PRO A 117 -15.02 -5.87 -7.44
N SER A 118 -16.16 -5.52 -8.06
CA SER A 118 -16.24 -5.42 -9.52
C SER A 118 -15.21 -4.44 -10.08
N GLU A 119 -14.92 -4.50 -11.38
CA GLU A 119 -13.99 -3.55 -12.02
C GLU A 119 -14.33 -2.08 -11.72
N ALA A 120 -15.61 -1.73 -11.74
CA ALA A 120 -16.07 -0.39 -11.41
C ALA A 120 -15.86 -0.04 -9.92
N GLY A 121 -16.01 -1.00 -9.02
CA GLY A 121 -15.66 -0.85 -7.60
C GLY A 121 -14.16 -0.66 -7.39
N LEU A 122 -13.33 -1.45 -8.08
CA LEU A 122 -11.87 -1.33 -8.04
C LEU A 122 -11.39 0.04 -8.56
N GLU A 123 -12.00 0.56 -9.63
CA GLU A 123 -11.70 1.90 -10.14
C GLU A 123 -12.03 2.99 -9.10
N LYS A 124 -13.20 2.91 -8.46
CA LYS A 124 -13.58 3.83 -7.37
C LYS A 124 -12.59 3.77 -6.21
N LEU A 125 -12.20 2.57 -5.78
CA LEU A 125 -11.21 2.40 -4.70
C LEU A 125 -9.85 2.98 -5.08
N PHE A 126 -9.41 2.80 -6.33
CA PHE A 126 -8.15 3.35 -6.81
C PHE A 126 -8.16 4.89 -6.83
N VAL A 127 -9.26 5.49 -7.29
CA VAL A 127 -9.43 6.96 -7.25
C VAL A 127 -9.47 7.45 -5.80
N ALA A 128 -10.24 6.80 -4.92
CA ALA A 128 -10.33 7.18 -3.52
C ALA A 128 -8.97 7.05 -2.79
N GLN A 129 -8.21 5.99 -3.07
CA GLN A 129 -6.84 5.80 -2.57
C GLN A 129 -5.89 6.90 -3.08
N THR A 130 -6.06 7.34 -4.33
CA THR A 130 -5.33 8.46 -4.91
C THR A 130 -5.66 9.75 -4.17
N ASP A 131 -6.95 10.08 -4.02
CA ASP A 131 -7.41 11.31 -3.40
C ASP A 131 -6.98 11.42 -1.93
N ILE A 132 -7.09 10.32 -1.18
CA ILE A 132 -6.65 10.30 0.23
C ILE A 132 -5.12 10.44 0.32
N SER A 133 -4.35 9.86 -0.62
CA SER A 133 -2.89 10.03 -0.66
C SER A 133 -2.50 11.49 -0.95
N LEU A 134 -3.18 12.14 -1.89
CA LEU A 134 -2.97 13.56 -2.21
C LEU A 134 -3.36 14.51 -1.07
N SER A 135 -4.22 14.05 -0.17
CA SER A 135 -4.67 14.81 1.00
C SER A 135 -3.72 14.69 2.20
N THR A 136 -2.70 13.83 2.10
CA THR A 136 -1.68 13.68 3.13
C THR A 136 -0.88 14.97 3.27
N SER A 137 -0.54 15.38 4.50
CA SER A 137 0.31 16.55 4.73
C SER A 137 1.63 16.40 3.98
N ARG A 138 1.95 17.36 3.11
CA ARG A 138 3.20 17.35 2.34
C ARG A 138 4.43 17.31 3.24
N PHE A 139 4.37 17.94 4.40
CA PHE A 139 5.46 17.90 5.38
C PHE A 139 5.64 16.48 5.92
N ALA A 140 4.56 15.86 6.40
CA ALA A 140 4.62 14.51 6.93
C ALA A 140 4.99 13.47 5.85
N PHE A 141 4.50 13.66 4.62
CA PHE A 141 4.88 12.82 3.47
C PHE A 141 6.35 13.00 3.08
N GLY A 142 6.88 14.22 3.16
CA GLY A 142 8.30 14.49 2.93
C GLY A 142 9.20 13.82 3.98
N GLU A 143 8.82 13.90 5.25
CA GLU A 143 9.50 13.21 6.35
C GLU A 143 9.48 11.68 6.18
N PHE A 144 8.33 11.13 5.77
CA PHE A 144 8.23 9.72 5.43
C PHE A 144 9.11 9.34 4.24
N GLY A 145 9.12 10.15 3.18
CA GLY A 145 9.97 9.94 2.01
C GLY A 145 11.46 9.95 2.35
N ALA A 146 11.90 10.88 3.20
CA ALA A 146 13.29 10.94 3.68
C ALA A 146 13.65 9.70 4.53
N ALA A 147 12.76 9.26 5.42
CA ALA A 147 12.96 8.03 6.19
C ALA A 147 13.01 6.79 5.28
N ALA A 148 12.17 6.73 4.24
CA ALA A 148 12.16 5.67 3.24
C ALA A 148 13.45 5.64 2.42
N GLU A 149 14.00 6.80 2.05
CA GLU A 149 15.29 6.88 1.37
C GLU A 149 16.43 6.33 2.26
N LEU A 150 16.46 6.71 3.54
CA LEU A 150 17.48 6.26 4.48
C LEU A 150 17.40 4.75 4.75
N ALA A 151 16.19 4.20 4.91
CA ALA A 151 15.98 2.76 5.00
C ALA A 151 16.34 2.05 3.69
N GLY A 152 15.96 2.66 2.56
CA GLY A 152 16.21 2.16 1.20
C GLY A 152 17.68 2.08 0.83
N LYS A 153 18.52 3.00 1.31
CA LYS A 153 19.99 2.96 1.14
C LYS A 153 20.63 1.69 1.72
N SER A 154 19.98 1.03 2.67
CA SER A 154 20.43 -0.25 3.24
C SER A 154 20.00 -1.46 2.40
N ILE A 155 19.17 -1.26 1.37
CA ILE A 155 18.64 -2.34 0.54
C ILE A 155 19.48 -2.47 -0.73
N PRO A 156 20.11 -3.64 -0.98
CA PRO A 156 20.83 -3.87 -2.23
C PRO A 156 19.94 -3.68 -3.46
N LEU A 157 20.49 -3.03 -4.50
CA LEU A 157 19.77 -2.82 -5.77
C LEU A 157 19.29 -4.14 -6.41
N THR A 158 19.99 -5.23 -6.13
CA THR A 158 19.64 -6.59 -6.56
C THR A 158 18.34 -7.10 -5.92
N ASP A 159 18.02 -6.68 -4.70
CA ASP A 159 16.75 -7.06 -4.05
C ASP A 159 15.58 -6.22 -4.58
N LEU A 160 15.82 -4.92 -4.81
CA LEU A 160 14.82 -4.02 -5.40
C LEU A 160 14.49 -4.39 -6.85
N SER A 161 15.50 -4.69 -7.67
CA SER A 161 15.32 -5.10 -9.07
C SER A 161 14.59 -6.44 -9.20
N ARG A 162 14.60 -7.29 -8.18
CA ARG A 162 13.83 -8.55 -8.15
C ARG A 162 12.34 -8.33 -7.85
N LEU A 163 11.95 -7.21 -7.25
CA LEU A 163 10.53 -6.87 -7.01
C LEU A 163 9.79 -6.50 -8.31
N LEU A 164 10.45 -5.76 -9.20
CA LEU A 164 9.85 -5.25 -10.46
C LEU A 164 9.26 -6.35 -11.35
N PRO A 165 10.00 -7.43 -11.70
CA PRO A 165 9.45 -8.55 -12.46
C PRO A 165 8.31 -9.29 -11.75
N GLN A 166 8.25 -9.26 -10.41
CA GLN A 166 7.17 -9.89 -9.64
C GLN A 166 5.89 -9.07 -9.69
N ILE A 167 6.00 -7.75 -9.53
CA ILE A 167 4.90 -6.80 -9.72
C ILE A 167 4.37 -6.84 -11.17
N GLN A 168 5.25 -7.05 -12.15
CA GLN A 168 4.83 -7.21 -13.54
C GLN A 168 4.17 -8.57 -13.80
N LYS A 169 4.50 -9.62 -13.04
CA LYS A 169 3.87 -10.94 -13.17
C LYS A 169 2.46 -10.97 -12.59
N THR A 170 2.16 -10.20 -11.54
CA THR A 170 0.78 -10.05 -11.05
C THR A 170 -0.14 -9.32 -12.03
N GLN A 171 0.40 -8.70 -13.09
CA GLN A 171 -0.35 -8.08 -14.19
C GLN A 171 -0.58 -9.01 -15.40
N ARG A 172 0.00 -10.22 -15.41
CA ARG A 172 -0.16 -11.17 -16.53
C ARG A 172 -1.51 -11.87 -16.43
N GLY A 173 -2.37 -11.68 -17.44
CA GLY A 173 -3.71 -12.26 -17.52
C GLY A 173 -4.86 -11.26 -17.33
N VAL A 174 -4.55 -9.98 -17.05
CA VAL A 174 -5.54 -8.90 -16.96
C VAL A 174 -5.94 -8.46 -18.37
N ASP A 175 -7.24 -8.34 -18.64
CA ASP A 175 -7.77 -7.82 -19.90
C ASP A 175 -7.13 -6.47 -20.27
N MET A 176 -6.82 -6.29 -21.56
CA MET A 176 -6.12 -5.10 -22.07
C MET A 176 -6.93 -3.82 -21.84
N LYS A 177 -8.27 -3.91 -21.82
CA LYS A 177 -9.15 -2.77 -21.53
C LYS A 177 -9.11 -2.39 -20.05
N ALA A 178 -9.19 -3.37 -19.15
CA ALA A 178 -9.04 -3.17 -17.70
C ALA A 178 -7.65 -2.58 -17.38
N ARG A 179 -6.60 -3.09 -18.01
CA ARG A 179 -5.23 -2.57 -17.89
C ARG A 179 -5.13 -1.11 -18.34
N SER A 180 -5.69 -0.76 -19.50
CA SER A 180 -5.66 0.61 -20.00
C SER A 180 -6.42 1.59 -19.11
N ARG A 181 -7.51 1.15 -18.47
CA ARG A 181 -8.29 1.97 -17.52
C ARG A 181 -7.49 2.23 -16.23
N PHE A 182 -6.92 1.18 -15.64
CA PHE A 182 -6.02 1.31 -14.48
C PHE A 182 -4.80 2.19 -14.79
N GLU A 183 -4.19 2.03 -15.96
CA GLU A 183 -3.08 2.86 -16.39
C GLU A 183 -3.50 4.32 -16.59
N SER A 184 -4.72 4.57 -17.05
CA SER A 184 -5.25 5.94 -17.20
C SER A 184 -5.50 6.59 -15.85
N ALA A 185 -6.04 5.84 -14.89
CA ALA A 185 -6.18 6.29 -13.51
C ALA A 185 -4.80 6.59 -12.89
N GLY A 186 -3.80 5.71 -13.11
CA GLY A 186 -2.41 5.95 -12.71
C GLY A 186 -1.77 7.17 -13.40
N LYS A 187 -2.06 7.43 -14.68
CA LYS A 187 -1.62 8.63 -15.41
C LYS A 187 -2.30 9.89 -14.88
N ASN A 188 -3.53 9.79 -14.40
CA ASN A 188 -4.23 10.92 -13.78
C ASN A 188 -3.61 11.24 -12.41
N LEU A 189 -3.25 10.23 -11.62
CA LEU A 189 -2.44 10.39 -10.41
C LEU A 189 -1.09 11.06 -10.73
N ASP A 190 -0.36 10.56 -11.72
CA ASP A 190 0.94 11.12 -12.12
C ASP A 190 0.82 12.56 -12.65
N LYS A 191 -0.28 12.90 -13.35
CA LYS A 191 -0.60 14.28 -13.76
C LYS A 191 -0.95 15.16 -12.56
N ALA A 192 -1.70 14.66 -11.58
CA ALA A 192 -2.03 15.41 -10.37
C ALA A 192 -0.75 15.70 -9.56
N ILE A 193 0.12 14.71 -9.38
CA ILE A 193 1.44 14.86 -8.76
C ILE A 193 2.31 15.86 -9.53
N LYS A 194 2.33 15.81 -10.87
CA LYS A 194 3.13 16.74 -11.70
C LYS A 194 2.59 18.17 -11.71
N ARG A 195 1.27 18.37 -11.63
CA ARG A 195 0.63 19.69 -11.54
C ARG A 195 0.80 20.33 -10.17
N ASP A 196 1.14 19.53 -9.17
CA ASP A 196 1.55 20.02 -7.88
C ASP A 196 2.98 20.62 -7.98
N VAL A 197 3.02 21.95 -7.97
CA VAL A 197 4.24 22.78 -8.08
C VAL A 197 5.31 22.41 -7.03
N GLN A 198 4.92 21.72 -5.96
CA GLN A 198 5.81 21.35 -4.87
C GLN A 198 6.46 19.97 -5.03
N PHE A 199 5.90 19.06 -5.84
CA PHE A 199 6.58 17.83 -6.25
C PHE A 199 7.64 18.08 -7.34
N ALA A 200 7.44 19.09 -8.18
CA ALA A 200 8.45 19.55 -9.13
C ALA A 200 9.74 20.01 -8.44
N ARG A 201 9.66 20.56 -7.22
CA ARG A 201 10.82 21.00 -6.42
C ARG A 201 11.65 19.85 -5.83
N LEU A 202 11.06 18.67 -5.62
CA LEU A 202 11.79 17.48 -5.16
C LEU A 202 12.63 16.83 -6.28
N ARG A 203 12.19 16.95 -7.55
CA ARG A 203 12.98 16.49 -8.70
C ARG A 203 14.22 17.33 -9.00
N GLY A 204 14.29 18.56 -8.50
CA GLY A 204 15.42 19.47 -8.71
C GLY A 204 16.53 19.38 -7.67
N LYS A 205 16.47 18.41 -6.74
CA LYS A 205 17.46 18.22 -5.66
C LYS A 205 18.07 16.82 -5.62
N ILE A 206 17.89 16.02 -6.68
CA ILE A 206 18.62 14.76 -6.92
C ILE A 206 19.71 15.04 -7.96
#